data_AF-A0A090U458-F1
#
_entry.id   AF-A0A090U458-F1
#
_cell.length_a   1.000
_cell.length_b   1.000
_cell.length_c   1.000
_cell.angle_alpha   90.00
_cell.angle_beta   90.00
_cell.angle_gamma   90.00
#
_symmetry.space_group_name_H-M   'P 1'
#
loop_
_entity.id
_entity.type
_entity.pdbx_description
1 polymer ?
#
loop_
_entity_poly.entity_id
_entity_poly.type
_entity_poly.pdbx_seq_one_letter_code
_entity_poly.pdbx_strand_id
1 'polypeptide(L)'
;MRASEINDEMKLAAVEAIRELAKEPVPQDVLDAAGVESLTFGKDYIIPKPMDPRLLPRVAKAVAKAAVESGVARIELPDSYMD
;
A
#
# COMPACT_ATOMS: atom_id res chain seq x y z
N MET A 1 -11.17 -3.38 -10.60
CA MET A 1 -12.02 -3.82 -9.47
C MET A 1 -13.32 -3.02 -9.46
N ARG A 2 -14.46 -3.67 -9.17
CA ARG A 2 -15.79 -3.04 -9.10
C ARG A 2 -16.41 -3.32 -7.73
N ALA A 3 -15.80 -2.80 -6.67
CA ALA A 3 -16.37 -2.90 -5.33
C ALA A 3 -17.68 -2.10 -5.24
N SER A 4 -18.64 -2.62 -4.49
CA SER A 4 -19.93 -1.95 -4.26
C SER A 4 -19.86 -0.85 -3.21
N GLU A 5 -18.89 -0.94 -2.29
CA GLU A 5 -18.64 0.03 -1.22
C GLU A 5 -17.17 0.01 -0.78
N ILE A 6 -16.82 0.89 0.16
CA ILE A 6 -15.53 0.87 0.87
C ILE A 6 -15.83 0.50 2.33
N ASN A 7 -15.55 -0.75 2.70
CA ASN A 7 -15.79 -1.27 4.05
C ASN A 7 -14.55 -1.15 4.95
N ASP A 8 -14.66 -1.63 6.19
CA ASP A 8 -13.60 -1.51 7.19
C ASP A 8 -12.45 -2.51 6.94
N GLU A 9 -12.73 -3.66 6.34
CA GLU A 9 -11.72 -4.62 5.89
C GLU A 9 -10.78 -4.00 4.86
N MET A 10 -11.33 -3.24 3.89
CA MET A 10 -10.55 -2.50 2.91
C MET A 10 -9.68 -1.41 3.56
N LYS A 11 -10.21 -0.68 4.54
CA LYS A 11 -9.44 0.34 5.26
C LYS A 11 -8.30 -0.29 6.07
N LEU A 12 -8.60 -1.39 6.76
CA LEU A 12 -7.60 -2.13 7.54
C LEU A 12 -6.50 -2.66 6.62
N ALA A 13 -6.84 -3.25 5.47
CA ALA A 13 -5.88 -3.72 4.50
C ALA A 13 -4.98 -2.60 3.94
N ALA A 14 -5.53 -1.39 3.73
CA ALA A 14 -4.75 -0.23 3.32
C ALA A 14 -3.74 0.18 4.40
N VAL A 15 -4.19 0.28 5.66
CA VAL A 15 -3.33 0.65 6.80
C VAL A 15 -2.23 -0.39 7.01
N GLU A 16 -2.56 -1.68 6.93
CA GLU A 16 -1.60 -2.77 7.05
C GLU A 16 -0.55 -2.74 5.92
N ALA A 17 -0.97 -2.49 4.69
CA ALA A 17 -0.04 -2.37 3.55
C ALA A 17 0.95 -1.20 3.72
N ILE A 18 0.45 -0.05 4.20
CA ILE A 18 1.30 1.12 4.49
C ILE A 18 2.26 0.83 5.65
N ARG A 19 1.75 0.18 6.71
CA ARG A 19 2.53 -0.19 7.90
C ARG A 19 3.68 -1.11 7.56
N GLU A 20 3.44 -2.13 6.73
CA GLU A 20 4.48 -3.06 6.30
C GLU A 20 5.49 -2.37 5.38
N LEU A 21 5.03 -1.56 4.42
CA LEU A 21 5.94 -0.80 3.55
C LEU A 21 6.85 0.16 4.31
N ALA A 22 6.35 0.79 5.39
CA ALA A 22 7.14 1.70 6.22
C ALA A 22 8.32 1.01 6.92
N LYS A 23 8.22 -0.30 7.16
CA LYS A 23 9.24 -1.10 7.84
C LYS A 23 10.24 -1.73 6.88
N GLU A 24 9.92 -1.75 5.59
CA GLU A 24 10.85 -2.21 4.57
C GLU A 24 11.97 -1.18 4.35
N PRO A 25 13.17 -1.62 3.97
CA PRO A 25 14.23 -0.72 3.53
C PRO A 25 13.72 0.22 2.44
N VAL A 26 14.07 1.51 2.56
CA VAL A 26 13.71 2.52 1.56
C VAL A 26 14.74 2.48 0.43
N PRO A 27 14.32 2.32 -0.84
CA PRO A 27 15.24 2.26 -1.95
C PRO A 27 15.87 3.64 -2.21
N GLN A 28 17.06 3.64 -2.83
CA GLN A 28 17.89 4.82 -2.96
C GLN A 28 17.22 5.93 -3.78
N ASP A 29 16.46 5.59 -4.82
CA ASP A 29 15.72 6.54 -5.66
C ASP A 29 14.71 7.37 -4.83
N VAL A 30 14.04 6.76 -3.86
CA VAL A 30 13.13 7.42 -2.94
C VAL A 30 13.88 8.33 -1.97
N LEU A 31 15.05 7.90 -1.48
CA LEU A 31 15.90 8.70 -0.61
C LEU A 31 16.43 9.95 -1.33
N ASP A 32 16.91 9.77 -2.56
CA ASP A 32 17.42 10.83 -3.43
C ASP A 32 16.31 11.85 -3.74
N ALA A 33 15.12 11.36 -4.10
CA ALA A 33 13.96 12.22 -4.35
C ALA A 33 13.47 12.97 -3.10
N ALA A 34 13.65 12.39 -1.91
CA ALA A 34 13.31 13.00 -0.64
C ALA A 34 14.42 13.91 -0.07
N GLY A 35 15.62 13.92 -0.67
CA GLY A 35 16.76 14.72 -0.23
C GLY A 35 17.31 14.31 1.14
N VAL A 36 17.26 13.03 1.48
CA VAL A 36 17.71 12.49 2.77
C VAL A 36 18.64 11.30 2.57
N GLU A 37 19.62 11.15 3.46
CA GLU A 37 20.62 10.08 3.35
C GLU A 37 20.07 8.70 3.76
N SER A 38 19.13 8.65 4.70
CA SER A 38 18.49 7.41 5.13
C SER A 38 17.12 7.64 5.74
N LEU A 39 16.23 6.66 5.59
CA LEU A 39 14.92 6.59 6.22
C LEU A 39 14.74 5.19 6.80
N THR A 40 14.58 5.12 8.11
CA THR A 40 14.36 3.87 8.84
C THR A 40 13.16 4.05 9.75
N PHE A 41 12.31 3.03 9.82
CA PHE A 41 11.10 3.08 10.65
C PHE A 41 11.42 3.51 12.09
N GLY A 42 10.77 4.57 12.56
CA GLY A 42 11.05 5.17 13.86
C GLY A 42 10.30 6.47 14.06
N LYS A 43 10.62 7.19 15.15
CA LYS A 43 9.92 8.43 15.53
C LYS A 43 9.85 9.47 14.42
N ASP A 44 10.87 9.50 13.55
CA ASP A 44 11.02 10.47 12.47
C ASP A 44 10.55 9.94 11.10
N TYR A 45 10.17 8.65 11.03
CA TYR A 45 9.69 7.98 9.82
C TYR A 45 8.69 6.86 10.18
N ILE A 46 7.42 7.25 10.33
CA ILE A 46 6.32 6.34 10.71
C ILE A 46 5.49 5.92 9.49
N ILE A 47 5.45 6.77 8.47
CA ILE A 47 4.66 6.59 7.24
C ILE A 47 5.57 6.83 6.02
N PRO A 48 5.46 6.02 4.94
CA PRO A 48 6.25 6.21 3.73
C PRO A 48 6.00 7.58 3.09
N LYS A 49 6.99 8.07 2.33
CA LYS A 49 6.84 9.35 1.62
C LYS A 49 5.74 9.23 0.55
N PRO A 50 4.89 10.25 0.35
CA PRO A 50 3.79 10.18 -0.62
C PRO A 50 4.23 9.87 -2.05
N MET A 51 5.47 10.23 -2.40
CA MET A 51 6.08 10.01 -3.72
C MET A 51 6.81 8.66 -3.84
N ASP A 52 6.73 7.78 -2.82
CA ASP A 52 7.28 6.43 -2.92
C ASP A 52 6.47 5.62 -3.94
N PRO A 53 7.08 5.20 -5.08
CA PRO A 53 6.37 4.52 -6.16
C PRO A 53 5.82 3.16 -5.72
N ARG A 54 6.32 2.59 -4.63
CA ARG A 54 5.86 1.30 -4.09
C ARG A 54 4.48 1.40 -3.44
N LEU A 55 4.04 2.59 -3.03
CA LEU A 55 2.76 2.77 -2.34
C LEU A 55 1.57 2.35 -3.20
N LEU A 56 1.49 2.86 -4.43
CA LEU A 56 0.35 2.64 -5.31
C LEU A 56 0.05 1.16 -5.58
N PRO A 57 1.01 0.35 -6.09
CA PRO A 57 0.73 -1.05 -6.39
C PRO A 57 0.44 -1.86 -5.12
N ARG A 58 1.19 -1.63 -4.02
CA ARG A 58 1.04 -2.38 -2.77
C ARG A 58 -0.30 -2.14 -2.10
N VAL A 59 -0.68 -0.87 -1.94
CA VAL A 59 -1.96 -0.51 -1.30
C VAL A 59 -3.12 -0.91 -2.19
N ALA A 60 -3.05 -0.67 -3.50
CA ALA A 60 -4.11 -1.08 -4.42
C ALA A 60 -4.34 -2.60 -4.40
N LYS A 61 -3.27 -3.41 -4.43
CA LYS A 61 -3.38 -4.88 -4.38
C LYS A 61 -3.97 -5.37 -3.07
N ALA A 62 -3.55 -4.80 -1.94
CA ALA A 62 -4.08 -5.16 -0.62
C ALA A 62 -5.57 -4.83 -0.48
N VAL A 63 -5.98 -3.62 -0.88
CA VAL A 63 -7.39 -3.17 -0.85
C VAL A 63 -8.25 -4.00 -1.79
N ALA A 64 -7.74 -4.30 -2.98
CA ALA A 64 -8.44 -5.15 -3.94
C ALA A 64 -8.67 -6.56 -3.38
N LYS A 65 -7.63 -7.17 -2.80
CA LYS A 65 -7.77 -8.49 -2.16
C LYS A 65 -8.83 -8.47 -1.05
N ALA A 66 -8.78 -7.46 -0.17
CA ALA A 66 -9.76 -7.30 0.91
C ALA A 66 -11.19 -7.11 0.38
N ALA A 67 -11.37 -6.40 -0.74
CA ALA A 67 -12.68 -6.22 -1.37
C ALA A 67 -13.26 -7.54 -1.92
N VAL A 68 -12.41 -8.45 -2.42
CA VAL A 68 -12.85 -9.80 -2.83
C VAL A 68 -13.20 -10.65 -1.61
N GLU A 69 -12.31 -10.69 -0.61
CA GLU A 69 -12.48 -11.51 0.59
C GLU A 69 -13.71 -11.12 1.43
N SER A 70 -14.04 -9.83 1.48
CA SER A 70 -15.23 -9.32 2.16
C SER A 70 -16.52 -9.41 1.32
N GLY A 71 -16.44 -9.91 0.08
CA GLY A 71 -17.61 -10.14 -0.78
C GLY A 71 -18.22 -8.88 -1.42
N VAL A 72 -17.62 -7.70 -1.23
CA VAL A 72 -18.12 -6.44 -1.82
C VAL A 72 -17.71 -6.27 -3.28
N ALA A 73 -16.74 -7.05 -3.77
CA ALA A 73 -16.27 -7.03 -5.15
C ALA A 73 -17.24 -7.73 -6.11
N ARG A 74 -17.62 -7.04 -7.20
CA ARG A 74 -18.50 -7.58 -8.25
C ARG A 74 -17.77 -8.37 -9.34
N ILE A 75 -16.44 -8.40 -9.31
CA ILE A 75 -15.58 -9.13 -10.24
C ILE A 75 -14.45 -9.79 -9.46
N GLU A 76 -13.95 -10.90 -9.96
CA GLU A 76 -12.76 -11.56 -9.41
C GLU A 76 -11.52 -10.67 -9.58
N LEU A 77 -10.53 -10.87 -8.70
CA LEU A 77 -9.25 -10.19 -8.78
C LEU A 77 -8.42 -10.86 -9.89
N PRO A 78 -8.04 -10.16 -10.96
CA PRO A 78 -7.14 -10.71 -11.97
C PRO A 78 -5.78 -11.01 -11.35
N ASP A 79 -5.15 -12.11 -11.75
CA ASP A 79 -3.81 -12.47 -11.27
C ASP A 79 -2.79 -11.35 -11.53
N SER A 80 -2.92 -10.66 -12.67
CA SER A 80 -2.04 -9.57 -13.12
C SER A 80 -2.32 -8.20 -12.46
N TYR A 81 -3.13 -8.14 -11.39
CA TYR A 81 -3.51 -6.87 -10.81
C TYR A 81 -2.37 -6.23 -10.00
N MET A 82 -1.84 -5.13 -10.54
CA MET A 82 -0.77 -4.32 -9.93
C MET A 82 0.53 -5.12 -9.67
N ASP A 83 0.83 -6.06 -10.56
CA ASP A 83 2.15 -6.72 -10.67
C ASP A 83 3.21 -5.84 -11.34
#